data_AF-A0A3P3Q8A9-F1
#
_entry.id   AF-A0A3P3Q8A9-F1
#
_cell.length_a   1.000
_cell.length_b   1.000
_cell.length_c   1.000
_cell.angle_alpha   90.00
_cell.angle_beta   90.00
_cell.angle_gamma   90.00
#
_symmetry.space_group_name_H-M   'P 1'
#
loop_
_entity.id
_entity.type
_entity.pdbx_description
1 polymer ?
#
loop_
_entity_poly.entity_id
_entity_poly.type
_entity_poly.pdbx_seq_one_letter_code
_entity_poly.pdbx_strand_id
1 'polypeptide(L)'
;MENMGIVQARTPEALKENANHILEKLGLNMSTYINMALNQLVIQEGIPFRVKLSNSLYTDSEKIDEVAATLRIEGMELNEKDIEMLRDIKKGNLSFTKAREKILNEV
;
A
#
# COMPACT_ATOMS: atom_id res chain seq x y z
N MET A 1 31.46 26.14 10.17
CA MET A 1 31.54 24.78 9.62
C MET A 1 30.60 23.92 10.45
N GLU A 2 29.67 23.22 9.84
CA GLU A 2 28.83 22.27 10.59
C GLU A 2 29.72 21.17 11.18
N ASN A 3 29.46 20.78 12.43
CA ASN A 3 30.10 19.62 13.02
C ASN A 3 29.55 18.38 12.32
N MET A 4 30.38 17.74 11.50
CA MET A 4 30.00 16.49 10.84
C MET A 4 30.07 15.33 11.83
N GLY A 5 28.98 14.58 11.93
CA GLY A 5 28.93 13.31 12.65
C GLY A 5 29.20 12.12 11.73
N ILE A 6 29.63 10.99 12.31
CA ILE A 6 29.76 9.72 11.59
C ILE A 6 28.52 8.87 11.86
N VAL A 7 27.91 8.34 10.80
CA VAL A 7 26.82 7.35 10.89
C VAL A 7 27.39 5.97 10.62
N GLN A 8 27.27 5.05 11.58
CA GLN A 8 27.71 3.66 11.45
C GLN A 8 26.55 2.70 11.73
N ALA A 9 26.36 1.71 10.86
CA ALA A 9 25.36 0.66 11.03
C ALA A 9 25.93 -0.70 10.59
N ARG A 10 25.57 -1.76 11.33
CA ARG A 10 25.88 -3.15 10.92
C ARG A 10 24.83 -3.61 9.90
N THR A 11 25.28 -4.23 8.81
CA THR A 11 24.41 -4.75 7.76
C THR A 11 25.05 -5.98 7.09
N PRO A 12 24.28 -6.94 6.57
CA PRO A 12 24.81 -8.03 5.76
C PRO A 12 25.56 -7.51 4.52
N GLU A 13 26.67 -8.15 4.17
CA GLU A 13 27.52 -7.73 3.05
C GLU A 13 26.78 -7.78 1.71
N ALA A 14 26.04 -8.85 1.43
CA ALA A 14 25.24 -8.98 0.22
C ALA A 14 24.18 -7.86 0.08
N LEU A 15 23.58 -7.41 1.19
CA LEU A 15 22.62 -6.32 1.17
C LEU A 15 23.31 -4.98 0.83
N LYS A 16 24.49 -4.75 1.41
CA LYS A 16 25.30 -3.55 1.16
C LYS A 16 25.73 -3.46 -0.31
N GLU A 17 26.23 -4.55 -0.88
CA GLU A 17 26.66 -4.60 -2.28
C GLU A 17 25.50 -4.35 -3.24
N ASN A 18 24.37 -5.01 -3.03
CA ASN A 18 23.17 -4.80 -3.84
C ASN A 18 22.68 -3.35 -3.77
N ALA A 19 22.64 -2.76 -2.57
CA ALA A 19 22.27 -1.36 -2.39
C ALA A 19 23.24 -0.42 -3.14
N ASN A 20 24.56 -0.63 -3.02
CA ASN A 20 25.55 0.16 -3.75
C ASN A 20 25.35 0.08 -5.27
N HIS A 21 25.12 -1.12 -5.81
CA HIS A 21 24.92 -1.29 -7.25
C HIS A 21 23.67 -0.58 -7.77
N ILE A 22 22.59 -0.55 -6.98
CA ILE A 22 21.38 0.21 -7.31
C ILE A 22 21.66 1.71 -7.28
N LEU A 23 22.35 2.20 -6.23
CA LEU A 23 22.68 3.61 -6.09
C LEU A 23 23.60 4.11 -7.22
N GLU A 24 24.59 3.32 -7.63
CA GLU A 24 25.49 3.65 -8.75
C GLU A 24 24.71 3.84 -10.06
N LYS A 25 23.75 2.95 -10.34
CA LYS A 25 22.86 3.10 -11.51
C LYS A 25 22.01 4.38 -11.46
N LEU A 26 21.71 4.87 -10.26
CA LEU A 26 21.00 6.14 -10.03
C LEU A 26 21.95 7.34 -9.98
N GLY A 27 23.26 7.16 -10.14
CA GLY A 27 24.26 8.23 -10.04
C GLY A 27 24.51 8.72 -8.62
N LEU A 28 24.23 7.88 -7.61
CA LEU A 28 24.35 8.20 -6.20
C LEU A 28 25.38 7.30 -5.51
N ASN A 29 25.97 7.82 -4.43
CA ASN A 29 26.77 7.01 -3.51
C ASN A 29 26.02 6.80 -2.18
N MET A 30 26.47 5.84 -1.38
CA MET A 30 25.85 5.48 -0.10
C MET A 30 25.75 6.68 0.86
N SER A 31 26.80 7.50 0.99
CA SER A 31 26.80 8.66 1.88
C SER A 31 25.74 9.69 1.49
N THR A 32 25.62 9.99 0.19
CA THR A 32 24.59 10.89 -0.34
C THR A 32 23.19 10.33 -0.06
N TYR A 33 22.97 9.04 -0.31
CA TYR A 33 21.69 8.40 -0.04
C TYR A 33 21.30 8.44 1.45
N ILE A 34 22.23 8.11 2.36
CA ILE A 34 21.98 8.14 3.81
C ILE A 34 21.61 9.56 4.26
N ASN A 35 22.34 10.58 3.80
CA ASN A 35 22.00 11.98 4.12
C ASN A 35 20.63 12.39 3.57
N MET A 36 20.28 11.97 2.35
CA MET A 36 18.95 12.22 1.79
C MET A 36 17.85 11.54 2.61
N ALA A 37 18.06 10.30 3.04
CA ALA A 37 17.09 9.56 3.86
C ALA A 37 16.91 10.21 5.24
N LEU A 38 17.99 10.66 5.88
CA LEU A 38 17.92 11.40 7.14
C LEU A 38 17.18 12.73 6.98
N ASN A 39 17.45 13.48 5.91
CA ASN A 39 16.73 14.72 5.61
C ASN A 39 15.23 14.46 5.38
N GLN A 40 14.88 13.41 4.63
CA GLN A 40 13.47 13.05 4.44
C GLN A 40 12.78 12.66 5.75
N LEU A 41 13.48 11.96 6.64
CA LEU A 41 12.94 11.62 7.96
C LEU A 41 12.60 12.88 8.77
N VAL A 42 13.49 13.87 8.77
CA VAL A 42 13.28 15.14 9.48
C VAL A 42 12.14 15.95 8.84
N ILE A 43 12.10 16.04 7.50
CA ILE A 43 11.08 16.80 6.76
C ILE A 43 9.68 16.21 6.96
N GLN A 44 9.57 14.88 6.97
CA GLN A 44 8.28 14.19 7.05
C GLN A 44 7.86 13.88 8.48
N GLU A 45 8.72 14.16 9.47
CA GLU A 45 8.56 13.70 10.86
C GLU A 45 8.21 12.20 10.95
N GLY A 46 8.80 11.39 10.06
CA GLY A 46 8.35 10.03 9.79
C GLY A 46 9.33 9.21 8.98
N ILE A 47 9.06 7.92 8.83
CA ILE A 47 9.96 7.02 8.10
C ILE A 47 9.90 7.31 6.60
N PRO A 48 11.04 7.52 5.90
CA PRO A 48 11.10 7.95 4.51
C PRO A 48 10.84 6.82 3.49
N PHE A 49 10.03 5.85 3.89
CA PHE A 49 9.52 4.78 3.05
C PHE A 49 8.18 4.31 3.62
N ARG A 50 7.29 3.81 2.74
CA ARG A 50 5.97 3.32 3.16
C ARG A 50 6.14 2.09 4.06
N VAL A 51 5.87 2.25 5.36
CA VAL A 51 5.71 1.13 6.29
C VAL A 51 4.33 0.54 6.06
N LYS A 52 4.27 -0.59 5.37
CA LYS A 52 3.03 -1.34 5.18
C LYS A 52 3.07 -2.59 6.05
N LEU A 53 2.18 -2.71 7.02
CA LEU A 53 1.67 -4.04 7.35
C LEU A 53 0.78 -4.45 6.16
N SER A 54 0.95 -5.65 5.64
CA SER A 54 0.04 -6.22 4.62
C SER A 54 -1.40 -6.36 5.13
N ASN A 55 -1.64 -6.13 6.42
CA ASN A 55 -2.95 -6.03 7.00
C ASN A 55 -3.48 -4.61 6.74
N SER A 56 -4.27 -4.50 5.68
CA SER A 56 -5.27 -3.46 5.52
C SER A 56 -5.81 -3.03 6.90
N LEU A 57 -5.65 -1.74 7.25
CA LEU A 57 -6.16 -1.17 8.51
C LEU A 57 -7.66 -1.41 8.70
N TYR A 58 -8.36 -1.65 7.59
CA TYR A 58 -9.76 -2.06 7.58
C TYR A 58 -9.87 -3.56 7.43
N THR A 59 -10.63 -4.17 8.33
CA THR A 59 -11.24 -5.47 8.15
C THR A 59 -12.10 -5.48 6.89
N ASP A 60 -12.36 -6.67 6.36
CA ASP A 60 -13.26 -6.84 5.22
C ASP A 60 -14.66 -6.30 5.50
N SER A 61 -15.10 -6.31 6.77
CA SER A 61 -16.35 -5.70 7.20
C SER A 61 -16.32 -4.19 7.04
N GLU A 62 -15.29 -3.51 7.59
CA GLU A 62 -15.22 -2.05 7.56
C GLU A 62 -15.18 -1.48 6.14
N LYS A 63 -14.54 -2.19 5.20
CA LYS A 63 -14.59 -1.80 3.77
C LYS A 63 -15.97 -1.96 3.16
N ILE A 64 -16.68 -3.03 3.52
CA ILE A 64 -18.05 -3.27 3.05
C ILE A 64 -18.99 -2.21 3.66
N ASP A 65 -18.79 -1.87 4.92
CA ASP A 65 -19.59 -0.89 5.65
C ASP A 65 -19.42 0.53 5.08
N GLU A 66 -18.20 0.93 4.71
CA GLU A 66 -17.93 2.22 4.04
C GLU A 66 -18.62 2.32 2.67
N VAL A 67 -18.51 1.25 1.87
CA VAL A 67 -19.14 1.18 0.54
C VAL A 67 -20.66 1.17 0.67
N ALA A 68 -21.21 0.40 1.61
CA ALA A 68 -22.65 0.35 1.87
C ALA A 68 -23.19 1.69 2.37
N ALA A 69 -22.46 2.41 3.24
CA ALA A 69 -22.84 3.74 3.69
C ALA A 69 -22.88 4.74 2.52
N THR A 70 -21.89 4.69 1.63
CA THR A 70 -21.84 5.55 0.43
C THR A 70 -23.01 5.27 -0.52
N LEU A 71 -23.29 3.99 -0.80
CA LEU A 71 -24.38 3.60 -1.69
C LEU A 71 -25.76 3.96 -1.12
N ARG A 72 -25.95 3.87 0.21
CA ARG A 72 -27.18 4.34 0.88
C ARG A 72 -27.42 5.84 0.69
N ILE A 73 -26.37 6.66 0.70
CA ILE A 73 -26.49 8.10 0.43
C ILE A 73 -27.03 8.35 -0.98
N GLU A 74 -26.62 7.52 -1.95
CA GLU A 74 -27.09 7.55 -3.34
C GLU A 74 -28.44 6.81 -3.56
N GLY A 75 -29.09 6.36 -2.48
CA GLY A 75 -30.36 5.61 -2.56
C GLY A 75 -30.23 4.19 -3.14
N MET A 76 -29.01 3.67 -3.23
CA MET A 76 -28.72 2.31 -3.69
C MET A 76 -28.43 1.43 -2.48
N GLU A 77 -29.40 0.63 -2.02
CA GLU A 77 -29.16 -0.26 -0.90
C GLU A 77 -28.57 -1.60 -1.36
N LEU A 78 -27.48 -2.04 -0.73
CA LEU A 78 -26.94 -3.37 -0.92
C LEU A 78 -27.72 -4.37 -0.06
N ASN A 79 -28.23 -5.43 -0.69
CA ASN A 79 -28.82 -6.57 0.01
C ASN A 79 -27.75 -7.64 0.32
N GLU A 80 -28.15 -8.68 1.06
CA GLU A 80 -27.22 -9.76 1.47
C GLU A 80 -26.59 -10.51 0.29
N LYS A 81 -27.33 -10.68 -0.82
CA LYS A 81 -26.81 -11.34 -2.03
C LYS A 81 -25.76 -10.47 -2.74
N ASP A 82 -25.94 -9.16 -2.74
CA ASP A 82 -24.98 -8.23 -3.33
C ASP A 82 -23.66 -8.27 -2.54
N ILE A 83 -23.73 -8.33 -1.21
CA ILE A 83 -22.57 -8.44 -0.33
C ILE A 83 -21.84 -9.78 -0.57
N GLU A 84 -22.57 -10.87 -0.76
CA GLU A 84 -21.99 -12.19 -1.09
C GLU A 84 -21.29 -12.16 -2.46
N MET A 85 -21.92 -11.57 -3.48
CA MET A 85 -21.34 -11.40 -4.80
C MET A 85 -20.03 -10.59 -4.77
N LEU A 86 -20.00 -9.50 -3.98
CA LEU A 86 -18.79 -8.69 -3.78
C LEU A 86 -17.65 -9.48 -3.11
N ARG A 87 -17.98 -10.34 -2.13
CA ARG A 87 -17.00 -11.23 -1.47
C ARG A 87 -16.41 -12.24 -2.46
N ASP A 88 -17.23 -12.81 -3.33
CA ASP A 88 -16.79 -13.77 -4.34
C ASP A 88 -15.90 -13.15 -5.42
N ILE A 89 -16.20 -11.91 -5.84
CA ILE A 89 -15.34 -11.15 -6.76
C ILE A 89 -13.96 -10.91 -6.14
N LYS A 90 -13.94 -10.47 -4.87
CA LYS A 90 -12.69 -10.22 -4.16
C LYS A 90 -11.84 -11.49 -3.97
N LYS A 91 -12.48 -12.62 -3.69
CA LYS A 91 -11.80 -13.93 -3.58
C LYS A 91 -11.35 -14.50 -4.93
N GLY A 92 -11.76 -13.90 -6.05
CA GLY A 92 -11.46 -14.36 -7.40
C GLY A 92 -12.36 -15.52 -7.87
N ASN A 93 -13.40 -15.87 -7.11
CA ASN A 93 -14.36 -16.92 -7.43
C ASN A 93 -15.33 -16.49 -8.54
N LEU A 94 -15.57 -15.18 -8.66
CA LEU A 94 -16.47 -14.60 -9.64
C LEU A 94 -15.78 -13.48 -10.42
N SER A 95 -15.79 -13.58 -11.75
CA SER A 95 -15.30 -12.49 -12.61
C SER A 95 -16.33 -11.37 -12.71
N PHE A 96 -15.86 -10.12 -12.82
CA PHE A 96 -16.69 -8.94 -13.05
C PHE A 96 -17.66 -9.10 -14.23
N THR A 97 -17.22 -9.74 -15.31
CA THR A 97 -18.07 -9.97 -16.49
C THR A 97 -19.25 -10.87 -16.16
N LYS A 98 -19.01 -11.94 -15.39
CA LYS A 98 -20.05 -12.88 -14.96
C LYS A 98 -20.99 -12.28 -13.90
N ALA A 99 -20.45 -11.46 -13.00
CA ALA A 99 -21.25 -10.72 -12.02
C ALA A 99 -22.23 -9.77 -12.73
N ARG A 100 -21.73 -9.01 -13.71
CA ARG A 100 -22.56 -8.11 -14.53
C ARG A 100 -23.66 -8.85 -15.27
N GLU A 101 -23.35 -9.99 -15.87
CA GLU A 101 -24.34 -10.82 -16.56
C GLU A 101 -25.44 -11.31 -15.60
N LYS A 102 -25.08 -11.74 -14.38
CA LYS A 102 -26.06 -12.14 -13.36
C LYS A 102 -27.00 -11.00 -12.96
N ILE A 103 -26.46 -9.80 -12.72
CA ILE A 103 -27.27 -8.63 -12.34
C ILE A 103 -28.23 -8.23 -13.47
N LEU A 104 -27.76 -8.25 -14.73
CA LEU A 104 -28.59 -7.91 -15.89
C LEU A 104 -29.71 -8.92 -16.15
N ASN A 105 -29.52 -10.18 -15.75
CA ASN A 105 -30.52 -11.24 -15.91
C ASN A 105 -31.56 -11.30 -14.76
N GLU A 106 -31.37 -10.53 -13.68
CA GLU A 106 -32.32 -10.41 -12.55
C GLU A 106 -33.36 -9.28 -12.74
N VAL A 107 -33.23 -8.47 -13.80
CA VAL A 107 -34.13 -7.34 -14.14
C VAL A 107 -35.26 -7.74 -15.08
#